data_AF-A0A662C5I8-F1
#
_entry.id   AF-A0A662C5I8-F1
#
_cell.length_a   1.000
_cell.length_b   1.000
_cell.length_c   1.000
_cell.angle_alpha   90.00
_cell.angle_beta   90.00
_cell.angle_gamma   90.00
#
_symmetry.space_group_name_H-M   'P 1'
#
loop_
_entity.id
_entity.type
_entity.pdbx_description
1 polymer ?
#
loop_
_entity_poly.entity_id
_entity_poly.type
_entity_poly.pdbx_seq_one_letter_code
_entity_poly.pdbx_strand_id
1 'polypeptide(L)' 'MKKDKVIFDLIEQEHQRQLNGIELIASENFVSEQVMQAMGTWLTNKYAEGYPG' A
#
# COMPACT_ATOMS: atom_id res chain seq x y z
N MET A 1 -0.68 15.57 -13.62
CA MET A 1 -0.91 14.13 -13.83
C MET A 1 -2.39 13.84 -13.76
N LYS A 2 -2.93 13.06 -14.71
CA LYS A 2 -4.32 12.59 -14.65
C LYS A 2 -4.38 11.45 -13.64
N LYS A 3 -5.28 11.54 -12.65
CA LYS A 3 -5.54 10.40 -11.75
C LYS A 3 -6.21 9.29 -12.56
N ASP A 4 -5.69 8.07 -12.45
CA ASP A 4 -6.28 6.90 -13.10
C ASP A 4 -7.49 6.42 -12.28
N LYS A 5 -8.67 6.90 -12.64
CA LYS A 5 -9.91 6.60 -11.91
C LYS A 5 -10.18 5.10 -11.83
N VAL A 6 -9.89 4.35 -12.89
CA VAL A 6 -10.16 2.90 -12.93
C VAL A 6 -9.35 2.18 -11.86
N ILE A 7 -8.08 2.54 -11.72
CA ILE A 7 -7.21 1.95 -10.69
C ILE A 7 -7.68 2.32 -9.28
N PHE A 8 -8.02 3.59 -9.02
CA PHE A 8 -8.51 3.99 -7.70
C PHE A 8 -9.84 3.34 -7.33
N ASP A 9 -10.75 3.16 -8.29
CA ASP A 9 -12.03 2.49 -8.06
C ASP A 9 -11.83 0.99 -7.73
N LEU A 10 -10.85 0.33 -8.36
CA LEU A 10 -10.51 -1.07 -8.06
C LEU A 10 -9.84 -1.23 -6.70
N ILE A 11 -8.95 -0.31 -6.31
CA ILE A 11 -8.32 -0.31 -4.99
C ILE A 11 -9.38 -0.16 -3.89
N GLU A 12 -10.35 0.73 -4.08
CA GLU A 12 -11.43 0.90 -3.10
C GLU A 12 -12.32 -0.35 -3.01
N GLN A 13 -12.61 -1.01 -4.13
CA GLN A 13 -13.36 -2.27 -4.11
C GLN A 13 -12.62 -3.37 -3.33
N GLU A 14 -11.29 -3.47 -3.47
CA GLU A 14 -10.49 -4.44 -2.70
C GLU A 14 -10.43 -4.08 -1.21
N HIS A 15 -10.31 -2.79 -0.89
CA HIS A 15 -10.38 -2.31 0.49
C HIS A 15 -11.72 -2.73 1.14
N GLN A 16 -12.85 -2.53 0.45
CA GLN A 16 -14.15 -2.96 0.93
C GLN A 16 -14.25 -4.49 1.04
N ARG A 17 -13.64 -5.25 0.12
CA ARG A 17 -13.60 -6.72 0.20
C ARG A 17 -12.90 -7.19 1.48
N GLN A 18 -11.71 -6.64 1.76
CA GLN A 18 -10.92 -6.98 2.95
C GLN A 18 -11.65 -6.57 4.24
N LEU A 19 -12.27 -5.39 4.27
CA LEU A 19 -12.97 -4.88 5.45
C LEU A 19 -14.20 -5.73 5.83
N ASN A 20 -14.89 -6.27 4.83
CA ASN A 20 -16.12 -7.05 5.03
C ASN A 20 -15.86 -8.57 5.08
N GLY A 21 -14.61 -9.01 4.85
CA GLY A 21 -14.20 -10.41 4.89
C GLY A 21 -13.75 -10.87 6.27
N ILE A 22 -13.84 -12.18 6.54
CA ILE A 22 -13.15 -12.81 7.66
C ILE A 22 -11.89 -13.45 7.10
N GLU A 23 -10.75 -12.80 7.30
CA GLU A 23 -9.48 -13.26 6.76
C GLU A 23 -8.84 -14.29 7.71
N LEU A 24 -8.78 -15.56 7.26
CA LEU A 24 -8.31 -16.72 8.04
C LEU A 24 -6.97 -17.29 7.53
N ILE A 25 -6.34 -16.62 6.57
CA ILE A 25 -5.05 -17.04 6.05
C ILE A 25 -3.99 -16.67 7.07
N ALA A 26 -3.35 -17.68 7.67
CA ALA A 26 -2.44 -17.51 8.80
C ALA A 26 -1.23 -16.60 8.53
N SER A 27 -0.85 -16.41 7.27
CA SER A 27 0.27 -15.56 6.86
C SER A 27 -0.14 -14.13 6.50
N GLU A 28 -1.43 -13.83 6.38
CA GLU A 28 -1.92 -12.50 6.05
C GLU A 28 -2.06 -11.62 7.29
N ASN A 29 -1.98 -10.30 7.08
CA ASN A 29 -2.09 -9.31 8.13
C ASN A 29 -2.48 -7.93 7.58
N PHE A 30 -2.95 -7.04 8.45
CA PHE A 30 -3.23 -5.65 8.13
C PHE A 30 -2.10 -4.76 8.66
N VAL A 31 -1.48 -3.98 7.78
CA VAL A 31 -0.47 -2.99 8.17
C VAL A 31 -1.11 -1.77 8.81
N SER A 32 -0.35 -1.04 9.64
CA SER A 32 -0.84 0.24 10.18
C SER A 32 -0.88 1.33 9.10
N GLU A 33 -1.70 2.36 9.33
CA GLU A 33 -1.81 3.50 8.42
C GLU A 33 -0.45 4.19 8.21
N GLN A 34 0.37 4.30 9.27
CA GLN A 34 1.68 4.95 9.19
C GLN A 34 2.64 4.18 8.25
N VAL A 35 2.60 2.85 8.26
CA VAL A 35 3.40 2.02 7.34
C VAL A 35 2.93 2.23 5.90
N MET A 36 1.61 2.24 5.66
CA MET A 36 1.05 2.47 4.33
C MET A 36 1.41 3.86 3.77
N GLN A 37 1.34 4.91 4.60
CA GLN A 37 1.72 6.27 4.21
C GLN A 37 3.21 6.38 3.84
N ALA A 38 4.10 5.71 4.59
CA ALA A 38 5.54 5.74 4.34
C ALA A 38 5.91 5.18 2.94
N MET A 39 5.16 4.18 2.46
CA MET A 39 5.37 3.57 1.13
C MET A 39 5.14 4.54 -0.03
N GLY A 40 4.32 5.59 0.17
CA GLY A 40 3.99 6.59 -0.85
C GLY A 40 4.88 7.85 -0.83
N THR A 41 6.01 7.82 -0.14
CA THR A 41 6.86 9.01 0.06
C THR A 41 7.90 9.21 -1.04
N TRP A 42 8.60 10.34 -1.00
CA TRP A 42 9.72 10.68 -1.89
C TRP A 42 10.88 9.68 -1.88
N LEU A 43 10.92 8.75 -0.91
CA LEU A 43 11.90 7.67 -0.87
C LEU A 43 11.87 6.82 -2.15
N THR A 44 10.72 6.69 -2.83
CA THR A 44 10.61 5.96 -4.10
C THR A 44 11.46 6.55 -5.24
N ASN A 45 11.77 7.85 -5.16
CA ASN A 45 12.55 8.54 -6.19
C ASN A 45 14.06 8.41 -5.96
N LYS A 46 14.48 7.88 -4.81
CA LYS A 46 15.89 7.88 -4.42
C LYS A 46 16.58 6.59 -4.81
N TYR A 47 17.69 6.73 -5.54
CA TYR A 47 18.69 5.68 -5.71
C TYR A 47 19.79 5.88 -4.65
N ALA A 48 20.07 4.86 -3.84
CA ALA A 48 21.00 4.91 -2.70
C ALA A 48 21.82 3.61 -2.61
N GLU A 49 22.71 3.41 -3.58
CA GLU A 49 23.66 2.29 -3.57
C GLU A 49 24.70 2.44 -2.46
N GLY A 50 25.20 1.30 -1.95
CA GLY A 50 26.18 1.26 -0.87
C GLY A 50 25.54 1.08 0.51
N TYR A 51 26.31 1.37 1.55
CA TYR A 51 25.88 1.28 2.96
C TYR A 51 25.93 2.65 3.63
N PRO A 52 25.13 2.89 4.68
CA PRO A 52 25.32 4.03 5.57
C PRO A 52 26.74 4.03 6.13
N GLY A 53 27.43 5.17 6.03
CA GLY A 53 28.82 5.37 6.46
C GLY A 53 29.18 6.83 6.55
#